data_AF-A0A7Z7IM90-F1
#
_entry.id   AF-A0A7Z7IM90-F1
#
_cell.length_a   1.000
_cell.length_b   1.000
_cell.length_c   1.000
_cell.angle_alpha   90.00
_cell.angle_beta   90.00
_cell.angle_gamma   90.00
#
_symmetry.space_group_name_H-M   'P 1'
#
loop_
_entity.id
_entity.type
_entity.pdbx_description
1 polymer ?
#
loop_
_entity_poly.entity_id
_entity_poly.type
_entity_poly.pdbx_seq_one_letter_code
_entity_poly.pdbx_strand_id
1 'polypeptide(L)'
;MIGSGGHGGAGGAGILTGTGGTGGARAHGGALLGNGGGGGNGGSAATAGKGGSGGIGGNAQFIGDGGDGGNGVDGGAGAPGGTSGWLFGHRGQHGSP
;
A
#
# COMPACT_ATOMS: atom_id res chain seq x y z
N MET A 1 3.20 -23.12 -4.30
CA MET A 1 3.46 -22.42 -3.02
C MET A 1 2.26 -21.52 -2.70
N ILE A 2 1.73 -21.62 -1.49
CA ILE A 2 0.59 -20.85 -0.96
C ILE A 2 1.14 -19.78 -0.02
N GLY A 3 0.69 -18.52 -0.13
CA GLY A 3 1.11 -17.48 0.81
C GLY A 3 0.46 -16.12 0.58
N SER A 4 0.09 -15.42 1.65
CA SER A 4 -0.41 -14.04 1.61
C SER A 4 0.75 -13.04 1.64
N GLY A 5 0.70 -12.00 0.80
CA GLY A 5 1.65 -10.89 0.88
C GLY A 5 1.53 -10.15 2.21
N GLY A 6 2.67 -9.73 2.78
CA GLY A 6 2.71 -8.87 3.97
C GLY A 6 2.15 -7.47 3.73
N HIS A 7 2.22 -6.57 4.70
CA HIS A 7 1.89 -5.16 4.47
C HIS A 7 3.18 -4.34 4.32
N GLY A 8 3.18 -3.36 3.42
CA GLY A 8 4.25 -2.37 3.34
C GLY A 8 4.35 -1.56 4.64
N GLY A 9 5.57 -1.24 5.07
CA GLY A 9 5.79 -0.45 6.29
C GLY A 9 5.21 0.95 6.20
N ALA A 10 4.76 1.54 7.31
CA ALA A 10 4.29 2.93 7.31
C ALA A 10 5.44 3.91 7.01
N GLY A 11 5.10 5.03 6.38
CA GLY A 11 6.04 6.13 6.16
C GLY A 11 6.48 6.78 7.47
N GLY A 12 7.76 7.16 7.56
CA GLY A 12 8.30 7.82 8.76
C GLY A 12 7.70 9.21 8.98
N ALA A 13 7.59 9.65 10.23
CA ALA A 13 7.08 10.99 10.53
C ALA A 13 8.08 12.09 10.12
N GLY A 14 7.58 13.17 9.51
CA GLY A 14 8.34 14.37 9.22
C GLY A 14 8.41 15.30 10.44
N ILE A 15 9.61 15.59 10.93
CA ILE A 15 9.83 16.50 12.06
C ILE A 15 10.21 17.89 11.53
N LEU A 16 9.71 18.95 12.19
CA LEU A 16 9.97 20.34 11.83
C LEU A 16 9.35 20.71 10.45
N THR A 17 10.15 21.14 9.47
CA THR A 17 9.71 21.41 8.09
C THR A 17 9.78 20.18 7.19
N GLY A 18 10.15 19.01 7.73
CA GLY A 18 10.30 17.77 6.99
C GLY A 18 8.96 17.16 6.57
N THR A 19 8.91 16.59 5.37
CA THR A 19 7.74 15.85 4.87
C THR A 19 7.63 14.49 5.53
N GLY A 20 6.40 14.00 5.65
CA GLY A 20 6.14 12.62 6.00
C GLY A 20 6.66 11.65 4.93
N GLY A 21 7.24 10.54 5.35
CA GLY A 21 7.77 9.50 4.47
C GLY A 21 6.66 8.78 3.71
N THR A 22 6.99 8.20 2.57
CA THR A 22 6.05 7.37 1.80
C THR A 22 5.88 6.01 2.45
N GLY A 23 4.66 5.47 2.46
CA GLY A 23 4.43 4.09 2.85
C GLY A 23 5.11 3.09 1.91
N GLY A 24 5.56 1.96 2.46
CA GLY A 24 6.20 0.88 1.74
C GLY A 24 5.26 0.27 0.69
N ALA A 25 5.81 -0.01 -0.49
CA ALA A 25 5.05 -0.57 -1.60
C ALA A 25 5.20 -2.10 -1.69
N ARG A 26 4.13 -2.75 -2.16
CA ARG A 26 4.06 -4.13 -2.64
C ARG A 26 4.74 -5.17 -1.76
N ALA A 27 4.01 -5.77 -0.82
CA ALA A 27 4.43 -7.10 -0.39
C ALA A 27 3.94 -8.14 -1.41
N HIS A 28 4.87 -8.95 -1.90
CA HIS A 28 4.57 -9.99 -2.88
C HIS A 28 3.71 -11.10 -2.25
N GLY A 29 2.55 -11.38 -2.86
CA GLY A 29 1.76 -12.57 -2.59
C GLY A 29 2.38 -13.82 -3.19
N GLY A 30 1.97 -14.99 -2.71
CA GLY A 30 2.42 -16.29 -3.22
C GLY A 30 2.10 -16.47 -4.71
N ALA A 31 3.06 -16.99 -5.48
CA ALA A 31 3.02 -17.03 -6.94
C ALA A 31 1.87 -17.85 -7.58
N LEU A 32 1.21 -18.73 -6.82
CA LEU A 32 0.13 -19.60 -7.32
C LEU A 32 -1.20 -19.39 -6.58
N LEU A 33 -1.17 -19.33 -5.25
CA LEU A 33 -2.36 -19.17 -4.41
C LEU A 33 -1.99 -18.16 -3.32
N GLY A 34 -2.42 -16.92 -3.46
CA GLY A 34 -1.95 -15.86 -2.57
C GLY A 34 -2.47 -14.48 -2.89
N ASN A 35 -2.96 -13.81 -1.86
CA ASN A 35 -3.36 -12.40 -1.95
C ASN A 35 -2.11 -11.52 -2.04
N GLY A 36 -2.19 -10.45 -2.81
CA GLY A 36 -1.22 -9.38 -2.79
C GLY A 36 -1.25 -8.65 -1.45
N GLY A 37 -0.09 -8.17 -1.02
CA GLY A 37 0.05 -7.50 0.28
C GLY A 37 -0.36 -6.03 0.26
N GLY A 38 -0.97 -5.52 1.32
CA GLY A 38 -1.39 -4.11 1.37
C GLY A 38 -0.20 -3.12 1.32
N GLY A 39 -0.43 -1.94 0.78
CA GLY A 39 0.52 -0.82 0.81
C GLY A 39 0.54 -0.13 2.17
N GLY A 40 1.70 0.38 2.58
CA GLY A 40 1.83 1.12 3.84
C GLY A 40 1.20 2.51 3.76
N ASN A 41 0.70 3.05 4.87
CA ASN A 41 0.23 4.44 4.92
C ASN A 41 1.41 5.43 4.86
N GLY A 42 1.15 6.64 4.37
CA GLY A 42 2.08 7.76 4.47
C GLY A 42 2.37 8.13 5.92
N GLY A 43 3.53 8.75 6.16
CA GLY A 43 3.92 9.28 7.46
C GLY A 43 3.34 10.66 7.71
N SER A 44 2.94 10.97 8.94
CA SER A 44 2.43 12.31 9.29
C SER A 44 3.56 13.35 9.29
N ALA A 45 3.21 14.62 9.11
CA ALA A 45 4.15 15.74 9.20
C ALA A 45 3.65 16.84 10.14
N ALA A 46 4.56 17.47 10.87
CA ALA A 46 4.23 18.58 11.76
C ALA A 46 3.72 19.83 11.00
N THR A 47 4.09 19.96 9.72
CA THR A 47 3.60 21.03 8.85
C THR A 47 2.40 20.55 8.05
N ALA A 48 1.28 21.28 8.12
CA ALA A 48 0.07 20.95 7.38
C ALA A 48 0.32 20.89 5.86
N GLY A 49 -0.26 19.88 5.20
CA GLY A 49 -0.10 19.68 3.75
C GLY A 49 1.23 19.03 3.34
N LYS A 50 2.01 18.50 4.28
CA LYS A 50 3.32 17.87 4.05
C LYS A 50 3.40 16.41 4.48
N GLY A 51 2.28 15.77 4.76
CA GLY A 51 2.29 14.34 5.06
C GLY A 51 2.63 13.49 3.83
N GLY A 52 3.02 12.25 4.10
CA GLY A 52 3.50 11.32 3.09
C GLY A 52 2.39 10.69 2.27
N SER A 53 2.73 10.23 1.08
CA SER A 53 1.81 9.42 0.27
C SER A 53 1.76 7.97 0.79
N GLY A 54 0.65 7.30 0.54
CA GLY A 54 0.54 5.86 0.72
C GLY A 54 1.43 5.06 -0.23
N GLY A 55 1.64 3.79 0.09
CA GLY A 55 2.36 2.81 -0.73
C GLY A 55 1.40 2.00 -1.62
N ILE A 56 1.89 1.55 -2.77
CA ILE A 56 1.07 0.76 -3.72
C ILE A 56 0.81 -0.64 -3.16
N GLY A 57 -0.44 -1.11 -3.29
CA GLY A 57 -0.83 -2.48 -2.95
C GLY A 57 -0.18 -3.53 -3.85
N GLY A 58 0.08 -4.70 -3.30
CA GLY A 58 0.69 -5.84 -3.98
C GLY A 58 -0.31 -6.56 -4.89
N ASN A 59 0.18 -7.16 -5.97
CA ASN A 59 -0.65 -7.92 -6.88
C ASN A 59 -0.74 -9.39 -6.45
N ALA A 60 -1.90 -10.00 -6.69
CA ALA A 60 -2.02 -11.45 -6.77
C ALA A 60 -1.65 -11.95 -8.19
N GLN A 61 -1.20 -13.21 -8.29
CA GLN A 61 -0.69 -13.78 -9.55
C GLN A 61 -1.74 -14.65 -10.25
N PHE A 62 -2.13 -15.78 -9.66
CA PHE A 62 -3.01 -16.76 -10.31
C PHE A 62 -4.39 -16.85 -9.64
N ILE A 63 -4.46 -17.20 -8.35
CA ILE A 63 -5.67 -17.04 -7.53
C ILE A 63 -5.31 -16.20 -6.30
N GLY A 64 -6.11 -15.16 -6.04
CA GLY A 64 -5.98 -14.30 -4.87
C GLY A 64 -6.42 -12.86 -5.14
N ASP A 65 -6.70 -12.13 -4.07
CA ASP A 65 -7.07 -10.73 -4.14
C ASP A 65 -5.83 -9.84 -4.24
N GLY A 66 -5.90 -8.74 -4.96
CA GLY A 66 -4.89 -7.69 -4.88
C GLY A 66 -4.94 -7.02 -3.51
N GLY A 67 -3.78 -6.62 -2.98
CA GLY A 67 -3.69 -5.88 -1.73
C GLY A 67 -4.14 -4.44 -1.90
N ASP A 68 -4.76 -3.86 -0.88
CA ASP A 68 -5.18 -2.46 -0.90
C ASP A 68 -3.99 -1.50 -0.95
N GLY A 69 -4.17 -0.33 -1.55
CA GLY A 69 -3.19 0.74 -1.51
C GLY A 69 -3.22 1.46 -0.16
N GLY A 70 -2.06 1.92 0.30
CA GLY A 70 -1.98 2.69 1.53
C GLY A 70 -2.59 4.07 1.38
N ASN A 71 -3.07 4.63 2.50
CA ASN A 71 -3.61 5.98 2.55
C ASN A 71 -2.47 7.02 2.57
N GLY A 72 -2.73 8.18 1.98
CA GLY A 72 -2.00 9.40 2.28
C GLY A 72 -2.35 9.90 3.67
N VAL A 73 -1.54 10.84 4.17
CA VAL A 73 -1.82 11.57 5.40
C VAL A 73 -1.43 13.03 5.23
N ASP A 74 -2.05 13.94 5.98
CA ASP A 74 -1.76 15.39 6.02
C ASP A 74 -1.53 16.03 4.63
N GLY A 75 -2.40 15.72 3.66
CA GLY A 75 -2.33 16.22 2.28
C GLY A 75 -1.52 15.35 1.30
N GLY A 76 -0.98 14.23 1.77
CA GLY A 76 -0.38 13.20 0.94
C GLY A 76 -1.44 12.45 0.12
N ALA A 77 -1.06 11.93 -1.05
CA ALA A 77 -1.98 11.15 -1.87
C ALA A 77 -2.08 9.70 -1.38
N GLY A 78 -3.28 9.14 -1.40
CA GLY A 78 -3.47 7.69 -1.35
C GLY A 78 -2.87 7.00 -2.59
N ALA A 79 -2.52 5.73 -2.45
CA ALA A 79 -1.91 4.96 -3.52
C ALA A 79 -2.87 3.93 -4.12
N PRO A 80 -2.66 3.51 -5.38
CA PRO A 80 -3.43 2.43 -5.99
C PRO A 80 -3.31 1.11 -5.22
N GLY A 81 -4.42 0.37 -5.17
CA GLY A 81 -4.43 -1.04 -4.82
C GLY A 81 -3.87 -1.92 -5.94
N GLY A 82 -3.50 -3.15 -5.58
CA GLY A 82 -2.95 -4.14 -6.48
C GLY A 82 -4.02 -4.88 -7.30
N THR A 83 -3.58 -5.55 -8.35
CA THR A 83 -4.45 -6.34 -9.22
C THR A 83 -4.81 -7.69 -8.60
N SER A 84 -6.01 -8.19 -8.93
CA SER A 84 -6.43 -9.56 -8.61
C SER A 84 -5.59 -10.60 -9.34
N GLY A 85 -5.67 -11.86 -8.88
CA GLY A 85 -5.18 -13.02 -9.61
C GLY A 85 -5.90 -13.20 -10.95
N TRP A 86 -5.21 -13.82 -11.90
CA TRP A 86 -5.71 -14.01 -13.26
C TRP A 86 -6.96 -14.89 -13.35
N LEU A 87 -7.03 -15.98 -12.58
CA LEU A 87 -8.13 -16.94 -12.63
C LEU A 87 -9.29 -16.52 -11.71
N PHE A 88 -8.97 -16.16 -10.46
CA PHE A 88 -9.96 -15.70 -9.47
C PHE A 88 -9.35 -14.67 -8.51
N GLY A 89 -10.16 -13.70 -8.09
CA GLY A 89 -9.84 -12.72 -7.05
C GLY A 89 -10.47 -11.36 -7.30
N HIS A 90 -10.32 -10.47 -6.32
CA HIS A 90 -10.76 -9.08 -6.37
C HIS A 90 -9.58 -8.12 -6.44
N ARG A 91 -9.78 -6.97 -7.08
CA ARG A 91 -8.79 -5.90 -7.10
C ARG A 91 -8.74 -5.24 -5.73
N GLY A 92 -7.54 -4.91 -5.26
CA GLY A 92 -7.35 -4.10 -4.07
C GLY A 92 -7.91 -2.69 -4.25
N GLN A 93 -8.44 -2.13 -3.19
CA GLN A 93 -8.97 -0.77 -3.14
C GLN A 93 -7.83 0.25 -3.21
N HIS A 94 -8.12 1.42 -3.79
CA HIS A 94 -7.18 2.53 -3.73
C HIS A 94 -7.23 3.16 -2.33
N GLY A 95 -6.06 3.54 -1.82
CA GLY A 95 -5.96 4.32 -0.61
C GLY A 95 -6.55 5.72 -0.78
N SER A 96 -7.06 6.26 0.31
CA SER A 96 -7.59 7.62 0.38
C SER A 96 -6.46 8.65 0.64
N PRO A 97 -6.63 9.91 0.24
CA PRO A 97 -5.75 11.01 0.64
C PRO A 97 -5.76 11.26 2.16
#